data_AF-A0A832Q6T2-F1
#
_entry.id   AF-A0A832Q6T2-F1
#
_cell.length_a   1.000
_cell.length_b   1.000
_cell.length_c   1.000
_cell.angle_alpha   90.00
_cell.angle_beta   90.00
_cell.angle_gamma   90.00
#
_symmetry.space_group_name_H-M   'P 1'
#
loop_
_entity.id
_entity.type
_entity.pdbx_description
1 polymer ?
#
loop_
_entity_poly.entity_id
_entity_poly.type
_entity_poly.pdbx_seq_one_letter_code
_entity_poly.pdbx_strand_id
1 'polypeptide(L)' 'MLLRIVHSFREGVAGPAADKRLLETQEALEDLKAGRVVEGDEVMRWLESWGTDGEQAAPKQ' A
#
# COMPACT_ATOMS: atom_id res chain seq x y z
N MET A 1 -16.50 -26.18 -16.95
CA MET A 1 -16.60 -25.08 -15.94
C MET A 1 -15.28 -24.86 -15.21
N LEU A 2 -14.64 -25.92 -14.69
CA LEU A 2 -13.36 -25.84 -13.96
C LEU A 2 -12.18 -25.22 -14.74
N LEU A 3 -12.06 -25.49 -16.04
CA LEU A 3 -10.97 -24.93 -16.88
C LEU A 3 -11.03 -23.38 -17.03
N ARG A 4 -12.23 -22.80 -16.91
CA ARG A 4 -12.46 -21.36 -17.05
C ARG A 4 -12.00 -20.61 -15.81
N ILE A 5 -12.21 -21.19 -14.63
CA ILE A 5 -11.79 -20.62 -13.34
C ILE A 5 -10.27 -20.50 -13.26
N VAL A 6 -9.53 -21.54 -13.70
CA VAL A 6 -8.06 -21.52 -13.70
C VAL A 6 -7.50 -20.52 -14.72
N HIS A 7 -8.10 -20.40 -15.91
CA HIS A 7 -7.68 -19.39 -16.89
C HIS A 7 -7.96 -17.96 -16.39
N SER A 8 -9.15 -17.69 -15.84
CA SER A 8 -9.49 -16.36 -15.31
C SER A 8 -8.61 -15.94 -14.14
N PHE A 9 -8.15 -16.88 -13.31
CA PHE A 9 -7.18 -16.59 -12.27
C PHE A 9 -5.79 -16.24 -12.84
N ARG A 10 -5.30 -17.00 -13.83
CA ARG A 10 -4.02 -16.71 -14.51
C ARG A 10 -4.03 -15.36 -15.22
N GLU A 11 -5.14 -14.99 -15.84
CA GLU A 11 -5.32 -13.68 -16.49
C GLU A 11 -5.36 -12.53 -15.49
N GLY A 12 -5.93 -12.74 -14.30
CA GLY A 12 -5.95 -11.72 -13.23
C GLY A 12 -4.58 -11.41 -12.63
N VAL A 13 -3.64 -12.37 -12.67
CA VAL A 13 -2.26 -12.18 -12.16
C VAL A 13 -1.34 -11.56 -13.22
N ALA A 14 -1.62 -11.72 -14.51
CA ALA A 14 -0.77 -11.28 -15.62
C ALA A 14 -1.32 -10.08 -16.43
N GLY A 15 -2.45 -9.49 -16.01
CA GLY A 15 -3.05 -8.34 -16.67
C GLY A 15 -2.49 -6.98 -16.21
N PRO A 16 -3.05 -5.85 -16.68
CA PRO A 16 -2.57 -4.48 -16.37
C PRO A 16 -2.45 -4.15 -14.88
N ALA A 17 -3.22 -4.82 -14.03
CA ALA A 17 -3.11 -4.69 -12.58
C ALA A 17 -1.77 -5.21 -12.02
N ALA A 18 -1.11 -6.14 -12.73
CA ALA A 18 0.20 -6.67 -12.39
C ALA A 18 1.31 -5.65 -12.61
N ASP A 19 1.28 -4.96 -13.76
CA ASP A 19 2.23 -3.90 -14.09
C ASP A 19 2.12 -2.75 -13.09
N LYS A 20 0.90 -2.38 -12.71
CA LYS A 20 0.66 -1.38 -11.66
C LYS A 20 1.26 -1.78 -10.32
N ARG A 21 0.99 -3.00 -9.84
CA ARG A 21 1.57 -3.51 -8.58
C ARG A 21 3.09 -3.56 -8.63
N LEU A 22 3.67 -3.92 -9.77
CA LEU A 22 5.11 -3.98 -9.96
C LEU A 22 5.75 -2.57 -9.92
N LEU A 23 5.10 -1.58 -10.50
CA LEU A 23 5.53 -0.18 -10.41
C LEU A 23 5.45 0.32 -8.95
N GLU A 24 4.31 0.14 -8.29
CA GLU A 24 4.10 0.54 -6.88
C GLU A 24 5.12 -0.13 -5.94
N THR A 25 5.48 -1.39 -6.21
CA THR A 25 6.51 -2.10 -5.43
C THR A 25 7.89 -1.51 -5.63
N GLN A 26 8.24 -1.10 -6.86
CA GLN A 26 9.53 -0.47 -7.14
C GLN A 26 9.65 0.88 -6.44
N GLU A 27 8.61 1.71 -6.51
CA GLU A 27 8.55 3.00 -5.81
C GLU A 27 8.69 2.82 -4.29
N ALA A 28 7.96 1.88 -3.69
CA ALA A 28 8.08 1.57 -2.27
C ALA A 28 9.50 1.11 -1.87
N LEU A 29 10.18 0.33 -2.71
CA LEU A 29 11.57 -0.07 -2.46
C LEU A 29 12.55 1.10 -2.55
N GLU A 30 12.29 2.08 -3.42
CA GLU A 30 13.08 3.30 -3.51
C GLU A 30 12.88 4.20 -2.29
N ASP A 31 11.64 4.32 -1.79
CA ASP A 31 11.32 5.04 -0.55
C ASP A 31 12.04 4.43 0.66
N LEU A 32 12.01 3.10 0.79
CA LEU A 32 12.74 2.38 1.83
C LEU A 32 14.25 2.65 1.78
N LYS A 33 14.85 2.62 0.59
CA LYS A 33 16.29 2.88 0.41
C LYS A 33 16.67 4.32 0.72
N ALA A 34 15.78 5.27 0.41
CA ALA A 34 16.00 6.69 0.67
C ALA A 34 15.65 7.10 2.10
N GLY A 35 15.11 6.20 2.93
CA GLY A 35 14.64 6.51 4.27
C GLY A 35 13.40 7.39 4.30
N ARG A 36 12.62 7.45 3.21
CA ARG A 36 11.33 8.17 3.12
C ARG A 36 10.23 7.35 3.78
N VAL A 37 10.40 7.07 5.06
CA VAL A 37 9.53 6.22 5.88
C VAL A 37 9.09 6.98 7.12
N VAL A 38 7.92 6.62 7.63
CA VAL A 38 7.37 7.14 8.89
C VAL A 38 7.25 6.01 9.88
N GLU A 39 7.50 6.30 11.15
CA GLU A 39 7.33 5.33 12.23
C GLU A 39 5.87 4.88 12.36
N GLY A 40 5.65 3.57 12.35
CA GLY A 40 4.31 2.98 12.37
C GLY A 40 3.49 3.42 13.59
N ASP A 41 4.12 3.50 14.76
CA ASP A 41 3.44 3.95 15.99
C ASP A 41 2.99 5.41 15.91
N GLU A 42 3.69 6.27 15.17
CA GLU A 42 3.28 7.66 14.94
C GLU A 42 2.03 7.73 14.07
N VAL A 43 1.98 6.90 13.01
CA VAL A 43 0.80 6.75 12.16
C VAL A 43 -0.39 6.23 12.97
N MET A 44 -0.18 5.21 13.82
CA MET A 44 -1.25 4.63 14.64
C MET A 44 -1.84 5.65 15.61
N ARG A 45 -0.99 6.40 16.34
CA ARG A 45 -1.46 7.46 17.24
C ARG A 45 -2.21 8.56 16.51
N TRP A 46 -1.78 8.92 15.30
CA TRP A 46 -2.48 9.89 14.46
C TRP A 46 -3.87 9.38 14.07
N LEU A 47 -3.98 8.15 13.55
CA LEU A 47 -5.25 7.51 13.18
C LEU A 47 -6.21 7.39 14.37
N GLU A 48 -5.70 7.04 15.55
CA GLU A 48 -6.50 6.95 16.78
C GLU A 48 -7.10 8.28 17.23
N SER A 49 -6.48 9.40 16.86
CA SER A 49 -6.92 10.74 17.26
C SER A 49 -8.02 11.33 16.36
N TRP A 50 -8.29 10.70 15.20
CA TRP A 50 -9.26 11.20 14.23
C TRP A 50 -10.67 11.31 14.80
N GLY A 51 -11.33 12.43 14.55
CA GLY A 51 -12.70 12.67 15.02
C GLY A 51 -12.80 12.95 16.52
N THR A 52 -11.67 13.25 17.18
CA THR A 52 -11.63 13.72 18.57
C THR A 52 -11.26 15.20 18.63
N ASP A 53 -11.55 15.86 19.76
CA ASP A 53 -11.12 17.24 20.00
C ASP A 53 -9.58 17.40 20.05
N GLY A 54 -8.85 16.29 20.17
CA GLY A 54 -7.39 16.22 20.23
C GLY A 54 -6.75 15.64 18.97
N GLU A 55 -7.41 15.75 17.80
CA GLU A 55 -6.89 15.25 16.54
C GLU A 55 -5.47 15.75 16.26
N GLN A 56 -4.55 14.82 16.04
CA GLN A 56 -3.13 15.08 15.85
C GLN A 56 -2.84 15.44 14.39
N ALA A 57 -1.76 16.18 14.16
CA ALA A 57 -1.27 16.41 12.81
C ALA A 57 -0.73 15.11 12.19
N ALA A 58 -0.84 14.98 10.87
CA ALA A 58 -0.26 13.86 10.16
C ALA A 58 1.27 13.82 10.36
N PRO A 59 1.87 12.62 10.53
CA PRO A 59 3.32 12.45 10.56
C PRO A 59 3.99 12.98 9.29
N LYS A 60 5.25 13.42 9.39
CA LYS A 60 6.03 13.91 8.25
C LYS A 60 6.91 12.80 7.68
N GLN A 61 6.81 12.60 6.36
CA GLN A 61 7.71 11.74 5.58
C GLN A 61 9.02 12.45 5.22
#